data_AF-A0A644WJ06-F1
#
_entry.id   AF-A0A644WJ06-F1
#
_cell.length_a   1.000
_cell.length_b   1.000
_cell.length_c   1.000
_cell.angle_alpha   90.00
_cell.angle_beta   90.00
_cell.angle_gamma   90.00
#
_symmetry.space_group_name_H-M   'P 1'
#
loop_
_entity.id
_entity.type
_entity.pdbx_description
1 polymer ?
#
loop_
_entity_poly.entity_id
_entity_poly.type
_entity_poly.pdbx_seq_one_letter_code
_entity_poly.pdbx_strand_id
1 'polypeptide(L)'
;MFCEKGINWHFSLTPELLKKNEVEDKLIFLHIGYVSNINIRESSVALFSDPDVQKILNENFLCIIEDKEDKPESFLLALDLLFLNQDFSYGPMNMFIMPDRRPIVAFSECNPRNFVNIANSLLAAKREKRDKLEELSETLTITALNTGVITNKQSEIPIDRNLLDRYVESWFDSMFNKGFIYKIKPYTPNPSGLYTVIEYLAGNTRSKYFSKMEEILDHLHYSSLFDPIEGGFFRQAADYSCTVPFYEKTLEENSRFLLLYSAAYKLYGKESYRETAEKVFKFIITSLSLSQGGYVNSTTILEPIDKADYYSFSLNELSILFPGNYQEIAENLGISITTEKKRKQIPVRTPDLYQKLTDEHFKLLIARRKEHKGYYRDTRVITASNASAIAAMATASRYLGNPVMYQRALVLFEHIVYHNTDPVNGKLFRYTCGSEAYLPGYLSDYAYFIEASLELHKTLHKEEYLSVAKRYTDLVMTLFYKPENGMFSKSELGLNQETFPFKRESNTDIVRPSANSIMAGNLISMYELTDNSSFLDAAKKQISNIAPNLLSSGPLLSSWAHKILKLIYLDSIKPEED
;
A
#
# COMPACT_ATOMS: atom_id res chain seq x y z
N MET A 1 11.21 10.95 16.83
CA MET A 1 10.04 11.87 16.78
C MET A 1 9.25 11.85 18.10
N PHE A 2 8.86 10.69 18.63
CA PHE A 2 8.15 10.59 19.93
C PHE A 2 9.06 10.39 21.15
N CYS A 3 10.33 10.02 20.94
CA CYS A 3 11.30 9.62 21.97
C CYS A 3 11.68 10.73 22.98
N GLU A 4 11.26 11.98 22.75
CA GLU A 4 11.53 13.14 23.61
C GLU A 4 10.22 13.72 24.19
N LYS A 5 9.07 13.06 23.97
CA LYS A 5 7.73 13.58 24.26
C LYS A 5 7.07 12.93 25.48
N GLY A 6 7.70 13.05 26.63
CA GLY A 6 7.10 12.85 27.97
C GLY A 6 6.63 11.42 28.34
N ILE A 7 6.40 10.52 27.38
CA ILE A 7 5.89 9.16 27.59
C ILE A 7 7.05 8.15 27.53
N ASN A 8 7.02 7.19 28.45
CA ASN A 8 7.97 6.08 28.55
C ASN A 8 7.68 5.01 27.47
N TRP A 9 8.01 5.30 26.22
CA TRP A 9 7.82 4.41 25.09
C TRP A 9 8.84 3.26 25.03
N HIS A 10 8.34 2.06 24.72
CA HIS A 10 9.15 0.90 24.33
C HIS A 10 8.91 0.56 22.85
N PHE A 11 9.98 0.22 22.11
CA PHE A 11 9.92 -0.06 20.66
C PHE A 11 9.59 -1.51 20.30
N SER A 12 9.48 -2.40 21.29
CA SER A 12 9.06 -3.80 21.13
C SER A 12 8.64 -4.41 22.47
N LEU A 13 7.77 -5.42 22.42
CA LEU A 13 7.40 -6.25 23.55
C LEU A 13 8.43 -7.38 23.73
N THR A 14 9.58 -7.06 24.31
CA THR A 14 10.63 -8.07 24.57
C THR A 14 10.13 -9.13 25.56
N PRO A 15 10.66 -10.37 25.53
CA PRO A 15 10.26 -11.42 26.48
C PRO A 15 10.50 -11.05 27.96
N GLU A 16 11.44 -10.14 28.23
CA GLU A 16 11.73 -9.61 29.56
C GLU A 16 10.67 -8.59 29.98
N LEU A 17 10.30 -7.69 29.07
CA LEU A 17 9.26 -6.69 29.27
C LEU A 17 7.88 -7.33 29.44
N LEU A 18 7.59 -8.39 28.70
CA LEU A 18 6.39 -9.21 28.84
C LEU A 18 6.32 -9.89 30.22
N LYS A 19 7.36 -10.63 30.63
CA LYS A 19 7.43 -11.24 31.97
C LYS A 19 7.29 -10.23 33.11
N LYS A 20 7.85 -9.03 32.94
CA LYS A 20 7.67 -7.93 33.88
C LYS A 20 6.21 -7.45 33.89
N ASN A 21 5.58 -7.31 32.72
CA ASN A 21 4.19 -6.87 32.58
C ASN A 21 3.17 -7.89 33.11
N GLU A 22 3.46 -9.19 33.00
CA GLU A 22 2.70 -10.28 33.62
C GLU A 22 2.66 -10.15 35.16
N VAL A 23 3.77 -9.71 35.77
CA VAL A 23 3.86 -9.48 37.23
C VAL A 23 3.28 -8.12 37.66
N GLU A 24 3.43 -7.07 36.85
CA GLU A 24 2.80 -5.76 37.11
C GLU A 24 1.31 -5.71 36.73
N ASP A 25 0.80 -6.72 36.01
CA ASP A 25 -0.57 -6.85 35.49
C ASP A 25 -1.03 -5.61 34.67
N LYS A 26 -0.11 -4.77 34.16
CA LYS A 26 -0.46 -3.52 33.49
C LYS A 26 -1.10 -3.74 32.14
N LEU A 27 -2.11 -2.92 31.84
CA LEU A 27 -2.66 -2.86 30.49
C LEU A 27 -1.60 -2.32 29.54
N ILE A 28 -1.55 -2.86 28.33
CA ILE A 28 -0.66 -2.40 27.28
C ILE A 28 -1.41 -1.33 26.47
N PHE A 29 -0.76 -0.18 26.23
CA PHE A 29 -1.18 0.77 25.22
C PHE A 29 -0.22 0.67 24.03
N LEU A 30 -0.74 0.31 22.86
CA LEU A 30 0.00 0.19 21.62
C LEU A 30 -0.38 1.31 20.65
N HIS A 31 0.60 2.07 20.21
CA HIS A 31 0.49 3.00 19.09
C HIS A 31 1.24 2.45 17.88
N ILE A 32 0.57 2.33 16.73
CA ILE A 32 1.21 1.93 15.47
C ILE A 32 1.17 3.12 14.51
N GLY A 33 2.34 3.70 14.27
CA GLY A 33 2.53 4.87 13.43
C GLY A 33 3.26 4.55 12.13
N TYR A 34 3.45 5.58 11.30
CA TYR A 34 4.46 5.59 10.24
C TYR A 34 4.79 7.05 9.89
N VAL A 35 6.09 7.34 9.69
CA VAL A 35 6.60 8.73 9.63
C VAL A 35 6.14 9.50 8.39
N SER A 36 5.83 8.79 7.31
CA SER A 36 5.57 9.39 5.99
C SER A 36 4.22 10.08 5.85
N ASN A 37 3.20 9.69 6.62
CA ASN A 37 1.87 10.28 6.53
C ASN A 37 1.73 11.51 7.45
N ILE A 38 1.41 12.65 6.85
CA ILE A 38 1.33 13.95 7.51
C ILE A 38 0.16 14.06 8.51
N ASN A 39 -1.04 13.61 8.13
CA ASN A 39 -2.22 13.68 9.01
C ASN A 39 -2.07 12.79 10.25
N ILE A 40 -1.52 11.59 10.05
CA ILE A 40 -1.19 10.63 11.12
C ILE A 40 -0.15 11.21 12.08
N ARG A 41 0.89 11.87 11.54
CA ARG A 41 1.91 12.54 12.33
C ARG A 41 1.33 13.70 13.14
N GLU A 42 0.52 14.55 12.53
CA GLU A 42 -0.09 15.72 13.20
C GLU A 42 -1.07 15.30 14.30
N SER A 43 -1.98 14.35 14.04
CA SER A 43 -2.94 13.87 15.04
C SER A 43 -2.26 13.16 16.22
N SER A 44 -1.25 12.33 15.96
CA SER A 44 -0.43 11.70 17.02
C SER A 44 0.40 12.71 17.82
N VAL A 45 0.93 13.74 17.15
CA VAL A 45 1.63 14.85 17.82
C VAL A 45 0.68 15.65 18.71
N ALA A 46 -0.55 15.93 18.27
CA ALA A 46 -1.54 16.65 19.06
C ALA A 46 -1.97 15.84 20.30
N LEU A 47 -2.28 14.54 20.13
CA LEU A 47 -2.69 13.66 21.22
C LEU A 47 -1.59 13.46 22.27
N PHE A 48 -0.37 13.10 21.85
CA PHE A 48 0.73 12.76 22.79
C PHE A 48 1.51 13.98 23.30
N SER A 49 1.10 15.21 22.97
CA SER A 49 1.63 16.43 23.60
C SER A 49 0.72 16.98 24.71
N ASP A 50 -0.41 16.33 24.98
CA ASP A 50 -1.33 16.70 26.06
C ASP A 50 -0.85 16.16 27.43
N PRO A 51 -0.75 16.99 28.49
CA PRO A 51 -0.23 16.57 29.79
C PRO A 51 -1.04 15.47 30.50
N ASP A 52 -2.37 15.46 30.37
CA ASP A 52 -3.21 14.46 31.03
C ASP A 52 -3.09 13.10 30.32
N VAL A 53 -2.95 13.12 28.99
CA VAL A 53 -2.63 11.92 28.17
C VAL A 53 -1.25 11.36 28.52
N GLN A 54 -0.22 12.22 28.61
CA GLN A 54 1.13 11.78 29.01
C GLN A 54 1.13 11.18 30.43
N LYS A 55 0.43 11.81 31.37
CA LYS A 55 0.32 11.35 32.76
C LYS A 55 -0.37 9.99 32.86
N ILE A 56 -1.58 9.87 32.32
CA ILE A 56 -2.37 8.64 32.48
C ILE A 56 -1.68 7.43 31.85
N LEU A 57 -0.98 7.62 30.72
CA LEU A 57 -0.16 6.60 30.07
C LEU A 57 1.00 6.15 30.96
N ASN A 58 1.85 7.07 31.40
CA ASN A 58 3.03 6.76 32.22
C ASN A 58 2.70 6.09 33.56
N GLU A 59 1.62 6.50 34.22
CA GLU A 59 1.25 5.99 35.53
C GLU A 59 0.62 4.59 35.47
N ASN A 60 -0.09 4.25 34.39
CA ASN A 60 -1.01 3.10 34.39
C ASN A 60 -0.79 2.06 33.27
N PHE A 61 -0.08 2.40 32.20
CA PHE A 61 0.03 1.55 31.00
C PHE A 61 1.48 1.21 30.64
N LEU A 62 1.70 0.00 30.12
CA LEU A 62 2.92 -0.30 29.37
C LEU A 62 2.78 0.27 27.95
N CYS A 63 3.55 1.31 27.64
CA CYS A 63 3.42 2.08 26.40
C CYS A 63 4.36 1.54 25.32
N ILE A 64 3.79 0.94 24.27
CA ILE A 64 4.49 0.36 23.13
C ILE A 64 4.28 1.24 21.89
N ILE A 65 5.33 1.46 21.11
CA ILE A 65 5.27 2.12 19.80
C ILE A 65 5.89 1.24 18.71
N GLU A 66 5.14 1.02 17.64
CA GLU A 66 5.58 0.24 16.47
C GLU A 66 5.46 1.07 15.18
N ASP A 67 6.34 0.82 14.20
CA ASP A 67 6.21 1.34 12.83
C ASP A 67 5.59 0.26 11.91
N LYS A 68 4.66 0.65 11.04
CA LYS A 68 3.90 -0.31 10.22
C LYS A 68 4.75 -1.13 9.23
N GLU A 69 5.95 -0.67 8.87
CA GLU A 69 6.82 -1.41 7.94
C GLU A 69 7.66 -2.48 8.63
N ASP A 70 7.96 -2.26 9.91
CA ASP A 70 8.70 -3.16 10.79
C ASP A 70 7.76 -4.24 11.34
N LYS A 71 6.53 -3.85 11.74
CA LYS A 71 5.48 -4.72 12.28
C LYS A 71 4.18 -4.65 11.46
N PRO A 72 4.18 -5.03 10.17
CA PRO A 72 3.00 -4.99 9.32
C PRO A 72 1.90 -5.96 9.75
N GLU A 73 2.15 -6.91 10.66
CA GLU A 73 1.11 -7.81 11.20
C GLU A 73 0.23 -7.11 12.24
N SER A 74 0.83 -6.41 13.21
CA SER A 74 0.13 -5.54 14.16
C SER A 74 -0.78 -4.53 13.47
N PHE A 75 -0.29 -3.86 12.42
CA PHE A 75 -1.06 -2.86 11.67
C PHE A 75 -2.32 -3.45 11.01
N LEU A 76 -2.23 -4.63 10.40
CA LEU A 76 -3.41 -5.25 9.76
C LEU A 76 -4.42 -5.77 10.78
N LEU A 77 -3.97 -6.24 11.95
CA LEU A 77 -4.86 -6.62 13.04
C LEU A 77 -5.59 -5.41 13.64
N ALA A 78 -4.88 -4.31 13.89
CA ALA A 78 -5.49 -3.07 14.36
C ALA A 78 -6.57 -2.57 13.37
N LEU A 79 -6.28 -2.60 12.07
CA LEU A 79 -7.20 -2.17 11.02
C LEU A 79 -8.44 -3.08 10.90
N ASP A 80 -8.30 -4.39 11.05
CA ASP A 80 -9.47 -5.30 11.11
C ASP A 80 -10.38 -4.98 12.30
N LEU A 81 -9.79 -4.68 13.47
CA LEU A 81 -10.54 -4.28 14.66
C LEU A 81 -11.24 -2.92 14.49
N LEU A 82 -10.69 -2.00 13.69
CA LEU A 82 -11.40 -0.77 13.29
C LEU A 82 -12.59 -1.07 12.38
N PHE A 83 -12.42 -1.90 11.35
CA PHE A 83 -13.50 -2.26 10.43
C PHE A 83 -14.66 -2.98 11.14
N LEU A 84 -14.38 -3.80 12.17
CA LEU A 84 -15.40 -4.38 13.04
C LEU A 84 -16.20 -3.33 13.82
N ASN A 85 -15.56 -2.22 14.20
CA ASN A 85 -16.18 -1.06 14.83
C ASN A 85 -16.83 -0.07 13.82
N GLN A 86 -16.84 -0.39 12.53
CA GLN A 86 -17.24 0.49 11.41
C GLN A 86 -16.41 1.78 11.28
N ASP A 87 -15.21 1.81 11.88
CA ASP A 87 -14.20 2.85 11.65
C ASP A 87 -13.38 2.46 10.40
N PHE A 88 -13.49 3.25 9.33
CA PHE A 88 -12.79 3.01 8.07
C PHE A 88 -11.51 3.85 7.92
N SER A 89 -10.98 4.37 9.03
CA SER A 89 -9.75 5.15 9.07
C SER A 89 -8.49 4.29 8.85
N TYR A 90 -7.47 4.88 8.23
CA TYR A 90 -6.21 4.20 7.87
C TYR A 90 -5.00 4.62 8.73
N GLY A 91 -5.25 5.27 9.88
CA GLY A 91 -4.25 5.63 10.89
C GLY A 91 -4.51 7.00 11.54
N PRO A 92 -3.85 7.32 12.66
CA PRO A 92 -2.94 6.46 13.44
C PRO A 92 -3.68 5.27 14.05
N MET A 93 -3.04 4.11 14.19
CA MET A 93 -3.68 3.01 14.94
C MET A 93 -3.35 3.16 16.43
N ASN A 94 -4.37 3.14 17.28
CA ASN A 94 -4.22 3.12 18.73
C ASN A 94 -5.00 1.95 19.32
N MET A 95 -4.40 1.22 20.26
CA MET A 95 -5.02 0.05 20.88
C MET A 95 -4.77 0.01 22.38
N PHE A 96 -5.80 -0.37 23.15
CA PHE A 96 -5.63 -0.88 24.51
C PHE A 96 -5.74 -2.41 24.49
N ILE A 97 -4.83 -3.06 25.22
CA ILE A 97 -4.54 -4.50 25.13
C ILE A 97 -4.36 -5.04 26.56
N MET A 98 -4.83 -6.27 26.81
CA MET A 98 -4.67 -7.00 28.07
C MET A 98 -3.19 -7.33 28.35
N PRO A 99 -2.81 -7.63 29.60
CA PRO A 99 -1.43 -7.99 29.95
C PRO A 99 -0.93 -9.25 29.23
N ASP A 100 -1.85 -10.16 28.86
CA ASP A 100 -1.63 -11.39 28.09
C ASP A 100 -1.53 -11.17 26.55
N ARG A 101 -1.58 -9.90 26.11
CA ARG A 101 -1.58 -9.41 24.72
C ARG A 101 -2.89 -9.60 23.92
N ARG A 102 -4.02 -9.99 24.53
CA ARG A 102 -5.32 -9.97 23.82
C ARG A 102 -5.85 -8.53 23.66
N PRO A 103 -6.41 -8.14 22.50
CA PRO A 103 -6.92 -6.78 22.27
C PRO A 103 -8.18 -6.48 23.10
N ILE A 104 -8.36 -5.23 23.53
CA ILE A 104 -9.57 -4.76 24.25
C ILE A 104 -10.36 -3.77 23.41
N VAL A 105 -9.68 -2.83 22.74
CA VAL A 105 -10.28 -1.86 21.82
C VAL A 105 -9.20 -1.33 20.88
N ALA A 106 -9.59 -1.10 19.62
CA ALA A 106 -8.81 -0.33 18.64
C ALA A 106 -9.60 0.91 18.24
N PHE A 107 -8.90 2.03 18.03
CA PHE A 107 -9.46 3.30 17.55
C PHE A 107 -8.42 4.07 16.72
N SER A 108 -8.87 4.89 15.77
CA SER A 108 -7.97 5.72 14.96
C SER A 108 -7.62 7.05 15.63
N GLU A 109 -8.14 8.18 15.12
CA GLU A 109 -7.93 9.50 15.73
C GLU A 109 -8.74 9.66 17.03
N CYS A 110 -8.16 10.33 18.02
CA CYS A 110 -8.84 10.64 19.28
C CYS A 110 -8.40 11.99 19.82
N ASN A 111 -9.31 12.73 20.46
CA ASN A 111 -8.96 13.95 21.20
C ASN A 111 -8.56 13.59 22.65
N PRO A 112 -7.68 14.39 23.30
CA PRO A 112 -7.18 14.08 24.64
C PRO A 112 -8.25 13.79 25.70
N ARG A 113 -9.34 14.57 25.76
CA ARG A 113 -10.44 14.34 26.71
C ARG A 113 -11.08 12.97 26.51
N ASN A 114 -11.40 12.59 25.27
CA ASN A 114 -11.98 11.28 24.98
C ASN A 114 -10.99 10.14 25.26
N PHE A 115 -9.71 10.33 24.94
CA PHE A 115 -8.65 9.37 25.26
C PHE A 115 -8.56 9.10 26.77
N VAL A 116 -8.47 10.16 27.58
CA VAL A 116 -8.42 10.09 29.04
C VAL A 116 -9.71 9.46 29.61
N ASN A 117 -10.88 9.74 29.04
CA ASN A 117 -12.14 9.10 29.43
C ASN A 117 -12.15 7.58 29.13
N ILE A 118 -11.67 7.16 27.95
CA ILE A 118 -11.57 5.74 27.58
C ILE A 118 -10.57 5.03 28.50
N ALA A 119 -9.37 5.59 28.67
CA ALA A 119 -8.33 5.02 29.53
C ALA A 119 -8.82 4.86 30.99
N ASN A 120 -9.43 5.88 31.58
CA ASN A 120 -10.02 5.78 32.93
C ASN A 120 -11.14 4.72 33.00
N SER A 121 -11.99 4.62 31.96
CA SER A 121 -13.06 3.63 31.90
C SER A 121 -12.51 2.19 31.87
N LEU A 122 -11.41 1.96 31.15
CA LEU A 122 -10.72 0.67 31.09
C LEU A 122 -10.01 0.34 32.41
N LEU A 123 -9.37 1.31 33.07
CA LEU A 123 -8.75 1.13 34.38
C LEU A 123 -9.79 0.84 35.49
N ALA A 124 -10.95 1.48 35.43
CA ALA A 124 -12.09 1.15 36.28
C ALA A 124 -12.65 -0.25 35.98
N ALA A 125 -12.85 -0.59 34.70
CA ALA A 125 -13.31 -1.92 34.31
C ALA A 125 -12.34 -3.03 34.74
N LYS A 126 -11.02 -2.83 34.61
CA LYS A 126 -10.00 -3.75 35.10
C LYS A 126 -10.09 -3.97 36.61
N ARG A 127 -10.32 -2.91 37.39
CA ARG A 127 -10.42 -2.96 38.86
C ARG A 127 -11.73 -3.58 39.37
N GLU A 128 -12.85 -3.35 38.69
CA GLU A 128 -14.19 -3.55 39.24
C GLU A 128 -15.05 -4.56 38.45
N LYS A 129 -14.64 -4.92 37.23
CA LYS A 129 -15.43 -5.69 36.25
C LYS A 129 -14.52 -6.57 35.35
N ARG A 130 -13.42 -7.11 35.91
CA ARG A 130 -12.36 -7.78 35.14
C ARG A 130 -12.90 -8.87 34.20
N ASP A 131 -13.82 -9.69 34.68
CA ASP A 131 -14.46 -10.77 33.93
C ASP A 131 -15.07 -10.28 32.59
N LYS A 132 -15.66 -9.07 32.58
CA LYS A 132 -16.24 -8.45 31.38
C LYS A 132 -15.20 -7.87 30.43
N LEU A 133 -14.05 -7.48 30.97
CA LEU A 133 -12.90 -7.06 30.17
C LEU A 133 -12.27 -8.27 29.46
N GLU A 134 -12.21 -9.41 30.15
CA GLU A 134 -11.73 -10.68 29.62
C GLU A 134 -12.72 -11.30 28.61
N GLU A 135 -14.03 -11.24 28.85
CA GLU A 135 -15.11 -11.61 27.90
C GLU A 135 -15.05 -10.79 26.60
N LEU A 136 -14.93 -9.46 26.71
CA LEU A 136 -14.74 -8.57 25.56
C LEU A 136 -13.45 -8.91 24.80
N SER A 137 -12.35 -9.14 25.52
CA SER A 137 -11.04 -9.38 24.92
C SER A 137 -10.95 -10.75 24.26
N GLU A 138 -11.60 -11.78 24.82
CA GLU A 138 -11.78 -13.09 24.19
C GLU A 138 -12.66 -12.99 22.94
N THR A 139 -13.78 -12.26 23.00
CA THR A 139 -14.68 -12.05 21.85
C THR A 139 -13.92 -11.40 20.69
N LEU A 140 -13.19 -10.32 20.93
CA LEU A 140 -12.37 -9.66 19.91
C LEU A 140 -11.22 -10.55 19.40
N THR A 141 -10.60 -11.34 20.27
CA THR A 141 -9.57 -12.32 19.89
C THR A 141 -10.13 -13.38 18.94
N ILE A 142 -11.30 -13.95 19.25
CA ILE A 142 -11.99 -14.95 18.43
C ILE A 142 -12.44 -14.33 17.11
N THR A 143 -13.00 -13.11 17.10
CA THR A 143 -13.42 -12.45 15.86
C THR A 143 -12.22 -12.13 14.97
N ALA A 144 -11.13 -11.60 15.52
CA ALA A 144 -9.91 -11.32 14.77
C ALA A 144 -9.21 -12.59 14.25
N LEU A 145 -9.16 -13.67 15.05
CA LEU A 145 -8.68 -14.99 14.62
C LEU A 145 -9.45 -15.53 13.42
N ASN A 146 -10.76 -15.29 13.35
CA ASN A 146 -11.59 -15.70 12.21
C ASN A 146 -11.59 -14.68 11.06
N THR A 147 -11.04 -13.47 11.26
CA THR A 147 -11.04 -12.42 10.23
C THR A 147 -9.99 -12.72 9.16
N GLY A 148 -10.45 -12.87 7.92
CA GLY A 148 -9.62 -13.28 6.78
C GLY A 148 -9.17 -14.74 6.81
N VAL A 149 -9.53 -15.53 7.83
CA VAL A 149 -9.27 -16.98 7.86
C VAL A 149 -10.35 -17.71 7.06
N ILE A 150 -9.90 -18.40 6.03
CA ILE A 150 -10.78 -19.19 5.17
C ILE A 150 -10.87 -20.59 5.76
N THR A 151 -11.98 -20.86 6.44
CA THR A 151 -12.40 -22.23 6.73
C THR A 151 -12.68 -22.94 5.41
N ASN A 152 -12.20 -24.18 5.26
CA ASN A 152 -12.27 -24.93 4.01
C ASN A 152 -13.72 -25.30 3.65
N LYS A 153 -14.42 -24.36 3.01
CA LYS A 153 -15.77 -24.52 2.49
C LYS A 153 -15.66 -24.78 0.99
N GLN A 154 -15.90 -26.03 0.59
CA GLN A 154 -16.24 -26.33 -0.79
C GLN A 154 -17.51 -25.56 -1.14
N SER A 155 -17.36 -24.51 -1.94
CA SER A 155 -18.44 -23.65 -2.39
C SER A 155 -18.47 -23.71 -3.91
N GLU A 156 -19.51 -24.35 -4.44
CA GLU A 156 -19.67 -24.69 -5.86
C GLU A 156 -20.10 -23.48 -6.71
N ILE A 157 -19.52 -22.30 -6.48
CA ILE A 157 -19.72 -21.15 -7.36
C ILE A 157 -18.84 -21.35 -8.60
N PRO A 158 -19.40 -21.38 -9.82
CA PRO A 158 -18.60 -21.42 -11.04
C PRO A 158 -17.64 -20.23 -11.11
N ILE A 159 -16.36 -20.52 -11.29
CA ILE A 159 -15.32 -19.50 -11.49
C ILE A 159 -15.30 -19.18 -12.99
N ASP A 160 -16.30 -18.42 -13.42
CA ASP A 160 -16.60 -18.16 -14.82
C ASP A 160 -16.62 -16.66 -15.16
N ARG A 161 -16.84 -16.33 -16.45
CA ARG A 161 -16.96 -14.94 -16.91
C ARG A 161 -18.12 -14.20 -16.23
N ASN A 162 -19.23 -14.88 -15.95
CA ASN A 162 -20.42 -14.31 -15.30
C ASN A 162 -20.15 -13.91 -13.84
N LEU A 163 -19.27 -14.59 -13.11
CA LEU A 163 -18.78 -14.16 -11.80
C LEU A 163 -18.03 -12.82 -11.90
N LEU A 164 -17.18 -12.64 -12.92
CA LEU A 164 -16.45 -11.37 -13.14
C LEU A 164 -17.33 -10.24 -13.66
N ASP A 165 -18.19 -10.50 -14.63
CA ASP A 165 -19.12 -9.50 -15.18
C ASP A 165 -19.99 -8.91 -14.05
N ARG A 166 -20.52 -9.77 -13.16
CA ARG A 166 -21.26 -9.36 -11.95
C ARG A 166 -20.39 -8.68 -10.89
N TYR A 167 -19.13 -9.10 -10.72
CA TYR A 167 -18.21 -8.43 -9.80
C TYR A 167 -17.95 -6.98 -10.23
N VAL A 168 -17.63 -6.76 -11.51
CA VAL A 168 -17.37 -5.42 -12.04
C VAL A 168 -18.63 -4.54 -11.97
N GLU A 169 -19.81 -5.09 -12.25
CA GLU A 169 -21.07 -4.38 -12.05
C GLU A 169 -21.31 -3.98 -10.58
N SER A 170 -21.15 -4.92 -9.64
CA SER A 170 -21.26 -4.66 -8.19
C SER A 170 -20.24 -3.63 -7.70
N TRP A 171 -19.01 -3.67 -8.23
CA TRP A 171 -17.94 -2.74 -7.92
C TRP A 171 -18.29 -1.31 -8.35
N PHE A 172 -18.72 -1.10 -9.60
CA PHE A 172 -19.12 0.23 -10.09
C PHE A 172 -20.37 0.76 -9.36
N ASP A 173 -21.36 -0.10 -9.10
CA ASP A 173 -22.58 0.27 -8.39
C ASP A 173 -22.30 0.67 -6.93
N SER A 174 -21.46 -0.08 -6.22
CA SER A 174 -21.05 0.24 -4.86
C SER A 174 -20.25 1.55 -4.79
N MET A 175 -19.20 1.67 -5.62
CA MET A 175 -18.30 2.82 -5.61
C MET A 175 -19.02 4.12 -6.01
N PHE A 176 -19.79 4.11 -7.11
CA PHE A 176 -20.32 5.33 -7.73
C PHE A 176 -21.83 5.53 -7.53
N ASN A 177 -22.69 4.55 -7.84
CA ASN A 177 -24.15 4.72 -7.75
C ASN A 177 -24.63 4.88 -6.30
N LYS A 178 -24.15 4.01 -5.40
CA LYS A 178 -24.37 4.09 -3.94
C LYS A 178 -23.49 5.14 -3.25
N GLY A 179 -22.63 5.81 -4.04
CA GLY A 179 -21.78 6.92 -3.62
C GLY A 179 -20.79 6.57 -2.51
N PHE A 180 -20.33 5.32 -2.41
CA PHE A 180 -19.34 4.93 -1.40
C PHE A 180 -18.05 5.77 -1.53
N ILE A 181 -17.59 6.02 -2.75
CA ILE A 181 -16.34 6.75 -3.02
C ILE A 181 -16.31 8.17 -2.43
N TYR A 182 -17.47 8.85 -2.35
CA TYR A 182 -17.59 10.20 -1.80
C TYR A 182 -17.62 10.23 -0.26
N LYS A 183 -17.80 9.07 0.39
CA LYS A 183 -17.80 8.91 1.85
C LYS A 183 -16.41 8.62 2.42
N ILE A 184 -15.46 8.21 1.57
CA ILE A 184 -14.07 7.91 1.96
C ILE A 184 -13.33 9.23 2.21
N LYS A 185 -13.06 9.56 3.48
CA LYS A 185 -12.23 10.71 3.88
C LYS A 185 -11.24 10.28 4.98
N PRO A 186 -9.91 10.49 4.81
CA PRO A 186 -9.26 10.94 3.58
C PRO A 186 -9.40 9.93 2.44
N TYR A 187 -9.54 10.42 1.21
CA TYR A 187 -9.62 9.57 0.03
C TYR A 187 -8.24 8.98 -0.30
N THR A 188 -8.21 7.66 -0.47
CA THR A 188 -7.02 6.89 -0.90
C THR A 188 -7.38 6.17 -2.20
N PRO A 189 -6.76 6.51 -3.35
CA PRO A 189 -6.98 5.79 -4.60
C PRO A 189 -6.47 4.34 -4.50
N ASN A 190 -7.15 3.41 -5.16
CA ASN A 190 -6.72 2.01 -5.27
C ASN A 190 -6.30 1.70 -6.73
N PRO A 191 -5.06 2.03 -7.15
CA PRO A 191 -4.62 1.81 -8.54
C PRO A 191 -4.60 0.32 -8.93
N SER A 192 -4.51 -0.61 -7.97
CA SER A 192 -4.55 -2.05 -8.25
C SER A 192 -5.98 -2.55 -8.57
N GLY A 193 -6.98 -1.97 -7.91
CA GLY A 193 -8.39 -2.19 -8.25
C GLY A 193 -8.75 -1.60 -9.60
N LEU A 194 -8.25 -0.40 -9.92
CA LEU A 194 -8.41 0.20 -11.24
C LEU A 194 -7.72 -0.63 -12.34
N TYR A 195 -6.52 -1.17 -12.08
CA TYR A 195 -5.81 -2.04 -13.03
C TYR A 195 -6.61 -3.31 -13.34
N THR A 196 -7.24 -3.91 -12.32
CA THR A 196 -8.14 -5.06 -12.49
C THR A 196 -9.28 -4.77 -13.46
N VAL A 197 -9.90 -3.59 -13.35
CA VAL A 197 -10.98 -3.16 -14.24
C VAL A 197 -10.46 -2.89 -15.65
N ILE A 198 -9.26 -2.32 -15.81
CA ILE A 198 -8.61 -2.10 -17.10
C ILE A 198 -8.33 -3.42 -17.85
N GLU A 199 -7.75 -4.42 -17.18
CA GLU A 199 -7.47 -5.73 -17.81
C GLU A 199 -8.77 -6.45 -18.20
N TYR A 200 -9.81 -6.36 -17.37
CA TYR A 200 -11.15 -6.86 -17.71
C TYR A 200 -11.74 -6.15 -18.94
N LEU A 201 -11.62 -4.82 -19.01
CA LEU A 201 -12.11 -4.02 -20.15
C LEU A 201 -11.31 -4.29 -21.43
N ALA A 202 -10.04 -4.68 -21.36
CA ALA A 202 -9.26 -5.12 -22.52
C ALA A 202 -9.87 -6.38 -23.18
N GLY A 203 -10.48 -7.28 -22.39
CA GLY A 203 -11.27 -8.41 -22.88
C GLY A 203 -12.75 -8.11 -23.14
N ASN A 204 -13.20 -6.87 -22.92
CA ASN A 204 -14.60 -6.47 -23.02
C ASN A 204 -14.79 -4.98 -23.35
N THR A 205 -14.21 -4.52 -24.47
CA THR A 205 -14.22 -3.10 -24.88
C THR A 205 -15.61 -2.55 -25.20
N ARG A 206 -16.62 -3.42 -25.37
CA ARG A 206 -18.05 -3.04 -25.53
C ARG A 206 -18.80 -2.86 -24.20
N SER A 207 -18.12 -3.03 -23.06
CA SER A 207 -18.68 -2.84 -21.73
C SER A 207 -19.19 -1.42 -21.52
N LYS A 208 -20.38 -1.28 -20.91
CA LYS A 208 -20.98 0.01 -20.50
C LYS A 208 -20.11 0.84 -19.55
N TYR A 209 -19.07 0.24 -18.96
CA TYR A 209 -18.13 0.88 -18.05
C TYR A 209 -16.86 1.45 -18.75
N PHE A 210 -16.66 1.22 -20.05
CA PHE A 210 -15.43 1.60 -20.76
C PHE A 210 -15.10 3.10 -20.64
N SER A 211 -16.05 3.98 -20.99
CA SER A 211 -15.87 5.43 -20.83
C SER A 211 -15.88 5.87 -19.36
N LYS A 212 -16.59 5.16 -18.47
CA LYS A 212 -16.61 5.53 -17.04
C LYS A 212 -15.26 5.28 -16.36
N MET A 213 -14.55 4.23 -16.76
CA MET A 213 -13.17 3.98 -16.34
C MET A 213 -12.21 5.05 -16.89
N GLU A 214 -12.45 5.53 -18.11
CA GLU A 214 -11.70 6.62 -18.73
C GLU A 214 -11.85 7.94 -17.95
N GLU A 215 -13.08 8.33 -17.59
CA GLU A 215 -13.37 9.49 -16.73
C GLU A 215 -12.62 9.44 -15.38
N ILE A 216 -12.46 8.24 -14.80
CA ILE A 216 -11.77 8.06 -13.51
C ILE A 216 -10.26 8.27 -13.66
N LEU A 217 -9.66 7.81 -14.77
CA LEU A 217 -8.24 8.03 -15.06
C LEU A 217 -7.93 9.49 -15.37
N ASP A 218 -8.80 10.15 -16.13
CA ASP A 218 -8.72 11.58 -16.45
C ASP A 218 -8.87 12.40 -15.15
N HIS A 219 -9.86 12.10 -14.30
CA HIS A 219 -10.03 12.76 -12.98
C HIS A 219 -8.77 12.67 -12.11
N LEU A 220 -8.14 11.50 -12.03
CA LEU A 220 -6.97 11.31 -11.17
C LEU A 220 -5.74 12.09 -11.66
N HIS A 221 -5.41 12.08 -12.97
CA HIS A 221 -4.19 12.76 -13.46
C HIS A 221 -4.35 14.25 -13.83
N TYR A 222 -5.58 14.77 -13.88
CA TYR A 222 -5.88 16.20 -13.99
C TYR A 222 -6.25 16.85 -12.63
N SER A 223 -5.81 16.25 -11.52
CA SER A 223 -6.03 16.75 -10.15
C SER A 223 -4.72 16.99 -9.41
N SER A 224 -4.77 17.70 -8.28
CA SER A 224 -3.62 17.96 -7.39
C SER A 224 -2.98 16.68 -6.81
N LEU A 225 -3.63 15.52 -6.96
CA LEU A 225 -3.10 14.21 -6.59
C LEU A 225 -1.89 13.79 -7.46
N PHE A 226 -1.84 14.25 -8.71
CA PHE A 226 -0.70 14.03 -9.61
C PHE A 226 0.19 15.28 -9.64
N ASP A 227 1.50 15.09 -9.55
CA ASP A 227 2.47 16.18 -9.59
C ASP A 227 3.03 16.37 -11.03
N PRO A 228 2.64 17.41 -11.78
CA PRO A 228 3.06 17.56 -13.16
C PRO A 228 4.55 17.91 -13.33
N ILE A 229 5.23 18.34 -12.26
CA ILE A 229 6.61 18.84 -12.30
C ILE A 229 7.62 17.71 -12.08
N GLU A 230 7.59 17.06 -10.91
CA GLU A 230 8.50 15.93 -10.61
C GLU A 230 7.94 14.58 -11.05
N GLY A 231 6.64 14.50 -11.35
CA GLY A 231 5.92 13.25 -11.59
C GLY A 231 5.50 12.55 -10.29
N GLY A 232 4.84 11.41 -10.47
CA GLY A 232 4.34 10.60 -9.36
C GLY A 232 3.04 11.13 -8.74
N PHE A 233 2.30 10.21 -8.11
CA PHE A 233 1.07 10.48 -7.38
C PHE A 233 1.32 10.57 -5.89
N PHE A 234 0.58 11.47 -5.23
CA PHE A 234 0.40 11.49 -3.79
C PHE A 234 -0.48 10.33 -3.33
N ARG A 235 -0.24 9.85 -2.10
CA ARG A 235 -0.94 8.69 -1.54
C ARG A 235 -2.43 8.95 -1.30
N GLN A 236 -2.77 10.14 -0.84
CA GLN A 236 -4.11 10.50 -0.37
C GLN A 236 -4.48 11.94 -0.73
N ALA A 237 -5.77 12.23 -0.68
CA ALA A 237 -6.32 13.58 -0.67
C ALA A 237 -7.41 13.70 0.41
N ALA A 238 -7.76 14.94 0.81
CA ALA A 238 -8.77 15.17 1.84
C ALA A 238 -10.14 14.52 1.52
N ASP A 239 -10.53 14.46 0.25
CA ASP A 239 -11.63 13.66 -0.27
C ASP A 239 -11.48 13.39 -1.78
N TYR A 240 -12.48 12.72 -2.37
CA TYR A 240 -12.48 12.31 -3.78
C TYR A 240 -12.35 13.47 -4.78
N SER A 241 -12.56 14.74 -4.39
CA SER A 241 -12.26 15.89 -5.27
C SER A 241 -10.80 15.97 -5.68
N CYS A 242 -9.89 15.32 -4.93
CA CYS A 242 -8.45 15.29 -5.20
C CYS A 242 -7.79 16.70 -5.26
N THR A 243 -8.45 17.71 -4.71
CA THR A 243 -8.02 19.12 -4.73
C THR A 243 -6.92 19.44 -3.70
N VAL A 244 -6.99 18.81 -2.52
CA VAL A 244 -6.05 18.98 -1.41
C VAL A 244 -5.32 17.65 -1.17
N PRO A 245 -4.11 17.45 -1.72
CA PRO A 245 -3.33 16.23 -1.55
C PRO A 245 -2.65 16.21 -0.19
N PHE A 246 -2.42 15.00 0.35
CA PHE A 246 -1.51 14.80 1.47
C PHE A 246 -0.15 14.42 0.90
N TYR A 247 0.88 15.23 1.20
CA TYR A 247 2.16 15.29 0.48
C TYR A 247 3.12 14.09 0.65
N GLU A 248 2.59 12.90 0.94
CA GLU A 248 3.29 11.62 0.95
C GLU A 248 3.27 11.02 -0.47
N LYS A 249 4.44 10.61 -0.99
CA LYS A 249 4.56 9.75 -2.18
C LYS A 249 5.40 8.52 -1.84
N THR A 250 4.91 7.33 -2.17
CA THR A 250 5.49 6.03 -1.83
C THR A 250 5.93 5.27 -3.07
N LEU A 251 6.93 4.39 -2.93
CA LEU A 251 7.37 3.50 -4.01
C LEU A 251 6.29 2.49 -4.41
N GLU A 252 5.60 1.93 -3.43
CA GLU A 252 4.58 0.88 -3.62
C GLU A 252 3.40 1.38 -4.46
N GLU A 253 2.70 2.44 -4.03
CA GLU A 253 1.58 3.01 -4.79
C GLU A 253 2.03 3.59 -6.14
N ASN A 254 3.18 4.27 -6.22
CA ASN A 254 3.66 4.80 -7.53
C ASN A 254 4.02 3.68 -8.51
N SER A 255 4.51 2.53 -8.06
CA SER A 255 4.70 1.35 -8.91
C SER A 255 3.38 0.84 -9.48
N ARG A 256 2.30 0.84 -8.67
CA ARG A 256 0.97 0.42 -9.14
C ARG A 256 0.31 1.47 -10.03
N PHE A 257 0.60 2.77 -9.85
CA PHE A 257 0.21 3.82 -10.81
C PHE A 257 0.97 3.74 -12.14
N LEU A 258 2.27 3.42 -12.14
CA LEU A 258 3.06 3.16 -13.35
C LEU A 258 2.43 2.02 -14.17
N LEU A 259 2.11 0.92 -13.50
CA LEU A 259 1.44 -0.22 -14.12
C LEU A 259 0.04 0.15 -14.67
N LEU A 260 -0.77 0.86 -13.87
CA LEU A 260 -2.12 1.32 -14.25
C LEU A 260 -2.10 2.18 -15.52
N TYR A 261 -1.33 3.28 -15.54
CA TYR A 261 -1.34 4.19 -16.68
C TYR A 261 -0.65 3.60 -17.92
N SER A 262 0.27 2.65 -17.76
CA SER A 262 0.81 1.87 -18.89
C SER A 262 -0.25 0.95 -19.52
N ALA A 263 -1.07 0.29 -18.69
CA ALA A 263 -2.17 -0.54 -19.17
C ALA A 263 -3.30 0.29 -19.79
N ALA A 264 -3.60 1.46 -19.21
CA ALA A 264 -4.54 2.42 -19.77
C ALA A 264 -4.07 2.96 -21.13
N TYR A 265 -2.78 3.25 -21.30
CA TYR A 265 -2.25 3.62 -22.63
C TYR A 265 -2.49 2.51 -23.66
N LYS A 266 -2.15 1.26 -23.30
CA LYS A 266 -2.37 0.08 -24.15
C LYS A 266 -3.85 -0.14 -24.50
N LEU A 267 -4.78 0.24 -23.62
CA LEU A 267 -6.23 0.07 -23.83
C LEU A 267 -6.88 1.22 -24.63
N TYR A 268 -6.52 2.47 -24.33
CA TYR A 268 -7.19 3.67 -24.86
C TYR A 268 -6.40 4.42 -25.95
N GLY A 269 -5.09 4.17 -26.10
CA GLY A 269 -4.21 4.90 -27.03
C GLY A 269 -3.96 6.38 -26.69
N LYS A 270 -4.51 6.88 -25.57
CA LYS A 270 -4.32 8.26 -25.09
C LYS A 270 -2.87 8.52 -24.68
N GLU A 271 -2.12 9.30 -25.48
CA GLU A 271 -0.76 9.76 -25.16
C GLU A 271 -0.66 10.47 -23.79
N SER A 272 -1.76 11.06 -23.29
CA SER A 272 -1.80 11.62 -21.93
C SER A 272 -1.54 10.56 -20.85
N TYR A 273 -2.00 9.31 -21.03
CA TYR A 273 -1.72 8.19 -20.12
C TYR A 273 -0.29 7.69 -20.23
N ARG A 274 0.27 7.64 -21.44
CA ARG A 274 1.70 7.31 -21.65
C ARG A 274 2.59 8.29 -20.90
N GLU A 275 2.42 9.59 -21.10
CA GLU A 275 3.25 10.58 -20.44
C GLU A 275 3.02 10.58 -18.91
N THR A 276 1.82 10.29 -18.41
CA THR A 276 1.62 10.05 -16.97
C THR A 276 2.47 8.88 -16.48
N ALA A 277 2.45 7.74 -17.17
CA ALA A 277 3.29 6.59 -16.82
C ALA A 277 4.79 6.92 -16.90
N GLU A 278 5.25 7.61 -17.95
CA GLU A 278 6.64 8.05 -18.11
C GLU A 278 7.07 9.08 -17.04
N LYS A 279 6.18 9.99 -16.60
CA LYS A 279 6.42 10.90 -15.47
C LYS A 279 6.44 10.18 -14.11
N VAL A 280 5.57 9.19 -13.88
CA VAL A 280 5.62 8.34 -12.66
C VAL A 280 6.94 7.55 -12.64
N PHE A 281 7.37 7.00 -13.77
CA PHE A 281 8.69 6.36 -13.89
C PHE A 281 9.84 7.36 -13.63
N LYS A 282 9.79 8.58 -14.21
CA LYS A 282 10.77 9.66 -13.95
C LYS A 282 10.89 9.92 -12.44
N PHE A 283 9.78 10.15 -11.74
CA PHE A 283 9.74 10.33 -10.28
C PHE A 283 10.41 9.17 -9.51
N ILE A 284 10.05 7.92 -9.84
CA ILE A 284 10.64 6.73 -9.20
C ILE A 284 12.18 6.73 -9.36
N ILE A 285 12.69 6.93 -10.57
CA ILE A 285 14.13 6.84 -10.84
C ILE A 285 14.94 8.10 -10.51
N THR A 286 14.31 9.26 -10.24
CA THR A 286 15.02 10.49 -9.83
C THR A 286 14.94 10.76 -8.34
N SER A 287 13.80 10.45 -7.72
CA SER A 287 13.48 10.92 -6.36
C SER A 287 13.42 9.79 -5.34
N LEU A 288 13.15 8.55 -5.77
CA LEU A 288 13.17 7.38 -4.89
C LEU A 288 14.48 6.56 -4.96
N SER A 289 15.23 6.59 -6.06
CA SER A 289 16.48 5.81 -6.20
C SER A 289 17.61 6.20 -5.25
N LEU A 290 18.47 5.24 -4.92
CA LEU A 290 19.75 5.43 -4.23
C LEU A 290 20.94 5.14 -5.17
N SER A 291 22.11 5.67 -4.84
CA SER A 291 23.38 5.46 -5.57
C SER A 291 23.77 4.00 -5.73
N GLN A 292 23.39 3.14 -4.78
CA GLN A 292 23.69 1.72 -4.73
C GLN A 292 22.62 0.83 -5.40
N GLY A 293 21.66 1.41 -6.14
CA GLY A 293 20.67 0.68 -6.93
C GLY A 293 19.29 0.52 -6.28
N GLY A 294 19.22 0.25 -4.97
CA GLY A 294 17.97 0.14 -4.21
C GLY A 294 17.15 1.43 -4.17
N TYR A 295 15.82 1.36 -4.10
CA TYR A 295 14.95 2.54 -4.01
C TYR A 295 14.33 2.65 -2.60
N VAL A 296 14.21 3.88 -2.11
CA VAL A 296 13.66 4.20 -0.79
C VAL A 296 12.15 3.97 -0.73
N ASN A 297 11.62 3.66 0.44
CA ASN A 297 10.19 3.38 0.64
C ASN A 297 9.29 4.57 0.27
N SER A 298 9.63 5.78 0.72
CA SER A 298 8.78 6.96 0.52
C SER A 298 9.52 8.29 0.58
N THR A 299 8.85 9.32 0.09
CA THR A 299 9.15 10.75 0.25
C THR A 299 7.95 11.46 0.89
N THR A 300 8.18 12.38 1.81
CA THR A 300 7.14 13.25 2.39
C THR A 300 7.71 14.61 2.76
N ILE A 301 6.87 15.50 3.29
CA ILE A 301 7.31 16.69 4.03
C ILE A 301 7.09 16.48 5.54
N LEU A 302 7.93 17.10 6.35
CA LEU A 302 7.85 17.11 7.82
C LEU A 302 7.16 18.36 8.39
N GLU A 303 7.07 19.43 7.60
CA GLU A 303 6.32 20.65 7.96
C GLU A 303 4.81 20.36 8.07
N PRO A 304 4.04 21.15 8.83
CA PRO A 304 2.59 21.03 8.89
C PRO A 304 1.90 21.30 7.55
N ILE A 305 0.76 20.66 7.30
CA ILE A 305 0.09 20.71 5.98
C ILE A 305 -0.37 22.12 5.59
N ASP A 306 -0.69 22.98 6.57
CA ASP A 306 -1.07 24.38 6.37
C ASP A 306 0.09 25.32 6.01
N LYS A 307 1.33 24.85 6.14
CA LYS A 307 2.59 25.59 5.91
C LYS A 307 3.45 24.93 4.81
N ALA A 308 2.87 23.98 4.09
CA ALA A 308 3.54 23.10 3.13
C ALA A 308 3.85 23.77 1.78
N ASP A 309 4.89 24.62 1.75
CA ASP A 309 5.24 25.35 0.53
C ASP A 309 5.96 24.53 -0.55
N TYR A 310 6.58 23.38 -0.23
CA TYR A 310 7.46 22.61 -1.15
C TYR A 310 6.84 22.35 -2.54
N TYR A 311 5.55 22.03 -2.58
CA TYR A 311 4.86 21.66 -3.82
C TYR A 311 4.16 22.84 -4.52
N SER A 312 4.12 24.03 -3.91
CA SER A 312 3.28 25.14 -4.34
C SER A 312 4.06 26.40 -4.78
N PHE A 313 3.51 27.13 -5.75
CA PHE A 313 4.12 28.31 -6.33
C PHE A 313 3.15 29.50 -6.29
N SER A 314 3.69 30.70 -6.11
CA SER A 314 2.99 31.98 -6.29
C SER A 314 3.39 32.64 -7.61
N LEU A 315 2.54 33.52 -8.14
CA LEU A 315 2.83 34.25 -9.38
C LEU A 315 4.08 35.14 -9.24
N ASN A 316 4.36 35.66 -8.04
CA ASN A 316 5.60 36.37 -7.74
C ASN A 316 6.83 35.49 -7.95
N GLU A 317 6.84 34.26 -7.42
CA GLU A 317 7.97 33.33 -7.58
C GLU A 317 8.16 32.96 -9.05
N LEU A 318 7.07 32.63 -9.76
CA LEU A 318 7.15 32.35 -11.19
C LEU A 318 7.68 33.57 -11.98
N SER A 319 7.33 34.80 -11.60
CA SER A 319 7.86 36.01 -12.24
C SER A 319 9.36 36.28 -12.00
N ILE A 320 9.93 35.68 -10.95
CA ILE A 320 11.37 35.73 -10.65
C ILE A 320 12.11 34.60 -11.38
N LEU A 321 11.55 33.39 -11.41
CA LEU A 321 12.12 32.24 -12.12
C LEU A 321 12.06 32.40 -13.64
N PHE A 322 10.99 33.02 -14.16
CA PHE A 322 10.69 33.11 -15.59
C PHE A 322 10.38 34.55 -16.04
N PRO A 323 11.37 35.47 -16.01
CA PRO A 323 11.18 36.85 -16.46
C PRO A 323 10.73 36.91 -17.93
N GLY A 324 9.56 37.48 -18.17
CA GLY A 324 8.99 37.69 -19.51
C GLY A 324 7.88 36.72 -19.93
N ASN A 325 7.87 35.46 -19.45
CA ASN A 325 6.85 34.46 -19.83
C ASN A 325 6.17 33.73 -18.65
N TYR A 326 6.36 34.19 -17.40
CA TYR A 326 5.76 33.58 -16.22
C TYR A 326 4.23 33.39 -16.24
N GLN A 327 3.49 34.21 -17.00
CA GLN A 327 2.03 34.06 -17.15
C GLN A 327 1.68 32.81 -17.94
N GLU A 328 2.32 32.60 -19.10
CA GLU A 328 2.15 31.37 -19.87
C GLU A 328 2.62 30.14 -19.08
N ILE A 329 3.71 30.23 -18.32
CA ILE A 329 4.17 29.12 -17.48
C ILE A 329 3.20 28.87 -16.31
N ALA A 330 2.61 29.90 -15.70
CA ALA A 330 1.56 29.73 -14.69
C ALA A 330 0.33 29.03 -15.28
N GLU A 331 -0.16 29.49 -16.43
CA GLU A 331 -1.27 28.86 -17.15
C GLU A 331 -0.98 27.38 -17.44
N ASN A 332 0.19 27.05 -18.00
CA ASN A 332 0.58 25.67 -18.30
C ASN A 332 0.80 24.78 -17.04
N LEU A 333 0.91 25.38 -15.86
CA LEU A 333 0.92 24.69 -14.57
C LEU A 333 -0.47 24.66 -13.89
N GLY A 334 -1.53 25.13 -14.55
CA GLY A 334 -2.89 25.26 -13.98
C GLY A 334 -3.01 26.32 -12.89
N ILE A 335 -2.01 27.19 -12.74
CA ILE A 335 -1.92 28.22 -11.71
C ILE A 335 -2.69 29.46 -12.19
N SER A 336 -3.72 29.85 -11.45
CA SER A 336 -4.60 30.96 -11.85
C SER A 336 -3.90 32.31 -11.75
N ILE A 337 -3.75 32.97 -12.91
CA ILE A 337 -3.12 34.29 -13.07
C ILE A 337 -3.96 35.46 -12.52
N THR A 338 -5.22 35.24 -12.16
CA THR A 338 -6.14 36.27 -11.61
C THR A 338 -6.14 36.34 -10.08
N THR A 339 -5.40 35.44 -9.42
CA THR A 339 -5.25 35.43 -7.96
C THR A 339 -4.24 36.48 -7.46
N GLU A 340 -4.24 36.77 -6.16
CA GLU A 340 -3.22 37.61 -5.53
C GLU A 340 -1.81 37.07 -5.80
N LYS A 341 -0.88 37.91 -6.28
CA LYS A 341 0.44 37.43 -6.73
C LYS A 341 1.30 36.73 -5.67
N LYS A 342 1.01 36.91 -4.39
CA LYS A 342 1.66 36.23 -3.25
C LYS A 342 0.99 34.89 -2.88
N ARG A 343 -0.24 34.63 -3.33
CA ARG A 343 -0.98 33.42 -2.98
C ARG A 343 -0.31 32.20 -3.62
N LYS A 344 0.01 31.22 -2.79
CA LYS A 344 0.48 29.90 -3.20
C LYS A 344 -0.65 29.11 -3.86
N GLN A 345 -0.31 28.39 -4.92
CA GLN A 345 -1.19 27.45 -5.63
C GLN A 345 -0.40 26.17 -5.93
N ILE A 346 -1.06 25.02 -5.84
CA ILE A 346 -0.49 23.73 -6.26
C ILE A 346 -0.60 23.66 -7.78
N PRO A 347 0.46 23.30 -8.52
CA PRO A 347 0.37 23.01 -9.95
C PRO A 347 -0.60 21.86 -10.22
N VAL A 348 -1.55 22.06 -11.13
CA VAL A 348 -2.51 21.05 -11.58
C VAL A 348 -2.49 21.01 -13.10
N ARG A 349 -2.53 19.83 -13.70
CA ARG A 349 -2.52 19.70 -15.15
C ARG A 349 -3.93 19.84 -15.73
N THR A 350 -4.03 20.48 -16.88
CA THR A 350 -5.24 20.47 -17.74
C THR A 350 -4.98 19.62 -18.99
N PRO A 351 -6.03 19.22 -19.74
CA PRO A 351 -5.89 18.45 -20.97
C PRO A 351 -4.99 19.12 -22.03
N ASP A 352 -5.11 20.43 -22.19
CA ASP A 352 -4.57 21.15 -23.36
C ASP A 352 -3.10 21.62 -23.21
N LEU A 353 -2.54 21.57 -22.00
CA LEU A 353 -1.34 22.35 -21.64
C LEU A 353 -0.05 21.52 -21.47
N TYR A 354 -0.07 20.23 -21.77
CA TYR A 354 1.10 19.36 -21.62
C TYR A 354 2.34 19.79 -22.47
N GLN A 355 2.14 20.37 -23.66
CA GLN A 355 3.20 20.43 -24.70
C GLN A 355 4.12 21.67 -24.69
N LYS A 356 3.92 22.66 -23.80
CA LYS A 356 4.68 23.93 -23.82
C LYS A 356 5.83 24.02 -22.81
N LEU A 357 5.91 23.14 -21.82
CA LEU A 357 6.95 23.19 -20.79
C LEU A 357 8.17 22.35 -21.20
N THR A 358 9.35 22.98 -21.19
CA THR A 358 10.63 22.34 -21.54
C THR A 358 11.28 21.69 -20.32
N ASP A 359 12.24 20.77 -20.53
CA ASP A 359 13.05 20.23 -19.42
C ASP A 359 13.82 21.33 -18.66
N GLU A 360 14.15 22.48 -19.27
CA GLU A 360 14.74 23.62 -18.54
C GLU A 360 13.73 24.31 -17.62
N HIS A 361 12.46 24.46 -18.05
CA HIS A 361 11.39 24.93 -17.15
C HIS A 361 11.21 23.97 -15.96
N PHE A 362 11.18 22.65 -16.22
CA PHE A 362 11.09 21.64 -15.15
C PHE A 362 12.32 21.65 -14.22
N LYS A 363 13.55 21.75 -14.76
CA LYS A 363 14.78 21.86 -13.95
C LYS A 363 14.72 23.04 -12.98
N LEU A 364 14.31 24.22 -13.44
CA LEU A 364 14.27 25.42 -12.61
C LEU A 364 13.16 25.36 -11.54
N LEU A 365 11.99 24.81 -11.89
CA LEU A 365 10.93 24.52 -10.91
C LEU A 365 11.40 23.53 -9.83
N ILE A 366 12.09 22.45 -10.21
CA ILE A 366 12.65 21.45 -9.29
C ILE A 366 13.78 22.03 -8.44
N ALA A 367 14.60 22.94 -8.98
CA ALA A 367 15.62 23.66 -8.22
C ALA A 367 14.97 24.51 -7.12
N ARG A 368 13.95 25.32 -7.47
CA ARG A 368 13.16 26.11 -6.51
C ARG A 368 12.56 25.24 -5.40
N ARG A 369 11.98 24.07 -5.73
CA ARG A 369 11.45 23.14 -4.71
C ARG A 369 12.52 22.70 -3.70
N LYS A 370 13.75 22.42 -4.16
CA LYS A 370 14.87 21.95 -3.31
C LYS A 370 15.43 23.00 -2.35
N GLU A 371 15.03 24.27 -2.47
CA GLU A 371 15.34 25.32 -1.49
C GLU A 371 14.46 25.22 -0.23
N HIS A 372 13.32 24.53 -0.30
CA HIS A 372 12.44 24.31 0.84
C HIS A 372 13.03 23.30 1.82
N LYS A 373 12.80 23.55 3.11
CA LYS A 373 13.14 22.63 4.19
C LYS A 373 12.07 21.53 4.30
N GLY A 374 12.22 20.65 5.28
CA GLY A 374 11.18 19.68 5.64
C GLY A 374 11.01 18.47 4.70
N TYR A 375 11.51 18.49 3.46
CA TYR A 375 11.48 17.31 2.59
C TYR A 375 12.28 16.14 3.19
N TYR A 376 11.67 14.96 3.26
CA TYR A 376 12.18 13.78 3.95
C TYR A 376 12.03 12.51 3.10
N ARG A 377 12.96 11.57 3.28
CA ARG A 377 12.97 10.25 2.63
C ARG A 377 13.02 9.15 3.68
N ASP A 378 12.09 8.20 3.65
CA ASP A 378 12.18 6.96 4.42
C ASP A 378 13.13 6.01 3.69
N THR A 379 14.41 6.02 4.08
CA THR A 379 15.51 5.35 3.37
C THR A 379 15.51 3.83 3.44
N ARG A 380 14.51 3.20 4.09
CA ARG A 380 14.35 1.73 4.10
C ARG A 380 14.12 1.22 2.68
N VAL A 381 14.97 0.30 2.22
CA VAL A 381 14.79 -0.39 0.93
C VAL A 381 13.93 -1.63 1.19
N ILE A 382 12.61 -1.46 1.17
CA ILE A 382 11.64 -2.53 1.48
C ILE A 382 11.52 -3.50 0.30
N THR A 383 11.71 -4.79 0.54
CA THR A 383 11.76 -5.84 -0.49
C THR A 383 10.45 -5.92 -1.28
N ALA A 384 9.29 -6.02 -0.61
CA ALA A 384 7.98 -5.98 -1.27
C ALA A 384 7.80 -4.75 -2.19
N SER A 385 8.11 -3.55 -1.69
CA SER A 385 7.92 -2.29 -2.43
C SER A 385 8.84 -2.19 -3.64
N ASN A 386 10.10 -2.59 -3.48
CA ASN A 386 11.10 -2.58 -4.55
C ASN A 386 10.82 -3.68 -5.59
N ALA A 387 10.42 -4.88 -5.18
CA ALA A 387 10.02 -5.94 -6.10
C ALA A 387 8.74 -5.59 -6.88
N SER A 388 7.76 -4.95 -6.22
CA SER A 388 6.60 -4.36 -6.90
C SER A 388 7.00 -3.32 -7.95
N ALA A 389 8.06 -2.54 -7.72
CA ALA A 389 8.61 -1.61 -8.70
C ALA A 389 9.27 -2.33 -9.89
N ILE A 390 10.01 -3.41 -9.66
CA ILE A 390 10.62 -4.24 -10.72
C ILE A 390 9.52 -4.81 -11.64
N ALA A 391 8.48 -5.44 -11.06
CA ALA A 391 7.37 -6.01 -11.83
C ALA A 391 6.63 -4.93 -12.66
N ALA A 392 6.38 -3.77 -12.05
CA ALA A 392 5.74 -2.64 -12.73
C ALA A 392 6.60 -2.07 -13.87
N MET A 393 7.89 -1.83 -13.64
CA MET A 393 8.82 -1.33 -14.66
C MET A 393 9.03 -2.34 -15.80
N ALA A 394 9.16 -3.63 -15.49
CA ALA A 394 9.29 -4.68 -16.50
C ALA A 394 8.04 -4.79 -17.39
N THR A 395 6.84 -4.63 -16.81
CA THR A 395 5.56 -4.65 -17.54
C THR A 395 5.33 -3.37 -18.34
N ALA A 396 5.56 -2.21 -17.73
CA ALA A 396 5.45 -0.90 -18.38
C ALA A 396 6.39 -0.79 -19.60
N SER A 397 7.59 -1.37 -19.50
CA SER A 397 8.54 -1.46 -20.62
C SER A 397 7.93 -2.13 -21.86
N ARG A 398 7.19 -3.23 -21.67
CA ARG A 398 6.48 -3.94 -22.77
C ARG A 398 5.29 -3.14 -23.31
N TYR A 399 4.56 -2.42 -22.45
CA TYR A 399 3.35 -1.70 -22.82
C TYR A 399 3.61 -0.33 -23.46
N LEU A 400 4.76 0.30 -23.16
CA LEU A 400 5.16 1.61 -23.65
C LEU A 400 6.31 1.56 -24.69
N GLY A 401 6.86 0.38 -24.96
CA GLY A 401 8.01 0.20 -25.85
C GLY A 401 9.32 0.82 -25.35
N ASN A 402 9.43 1.10 -24.05
CA ASN A 402 10.54 1.86 -23.46
C ASN A 402 11.53 0.93 -22.72
N PRO A 403 12.69 0.56 -23.32
CA PRO A 403 13.61 -0.42 -22.74
C PRO A 403 14.32 0.09 -21.47
N VAL A 404 14.40 1.42 -21.25
CA VAL A 404 15.04 2.00 -20.07
C VAL A 404 14.31 1.56 -18.78
N MET A 405 13.01 1.26 -18.87
CA MET A 405 12.23 0.76 -17.75
C MET A 405 12.70 -0.62 -17.28
N TYR A 406 12.84 -1.63 -18.16
CA TYR A 406 13.39 -2.92 -17.73
C TYR A 406 14.87 -2.81 -17.31
N GLN A 407 15.66 -1.94 -17.93
CA GLN A 407 17.07 -1.74 -17.56
C GLN A 407 17.21 -1.23 -16.12
N ARG A 408 16.31 -0.33 -15.68
CA ARG A 408 16.23 0.12 -14.29
C ARG A 408 15.68 -0.96 -13.35
N ALA A 409 14.75 -1.79 -13.83
CA ALA A 409 14.25 -2.95 -13.10
C ALA A 409 15.34 -3.99 -12.81
N LEU A 410 16.28 -4.22 -13.75
CA LEU A 410 17.39 -5.15 -13.58
C LEU A 410 18.37 -4.71 -12.48
N VAL A 411 18.83 -3.46 -12.50
CA VAL A 411 19.71 -2.91 -11.45
C VAL A 411 19.06 -2.99 -10.06
N LEU A 412 17.74 -2.81 -9.99
CA LEU A 412 17.00 -2.94 -8.75
C LEU A 412 16.83 -4.41 -8.30
N PHE A 413 16.68 -5.35 -9.25
CA PHE A 413 16.62 -6.79 -8.98
C PHE A 413 17.94 -7.30 -8.40
N GLU A 414 19.07 -6.93 -9.02
CA GLU A 414 20.41 -7.22 -8.52
C GLU A 414 20.59 -6.69 -7.09
N HIS A 415 20.15 -5.46 -6.81
CA HIS A 415 20.22 -4.89 -5.46
C HIS A 415 19.45 -5.74 -4.41
N ILE A 416 18.25 -6.23 -4.73
CA ILE A 416 17.50 -7.11 -3.81
C ILE A 416 18.25 -8.43 -3.57
N VAL A 417 18.83 -9.02 -4.63
CA VAL A 417 19.60 -10.27 -4.55
C VAL A 417 20.87 -10.11 -3.71
N TYR A 418 21.58 -8.97 -3.82
CA TYR A 418 22.84 -8.75 -3.09
C TYR A 418 22.68 -8.19 -1.66
N HIS A 419 21.63 -7.42 -1.38
CA HIS A 419 21.49 -6.73 -0.08
C HIS A 419 20.29 -7.17 0.75
N ASN A 420 19.16 -7.51 0.12
CA ASN A 420 17.93 -7.89 0.82
C ASN A 420 17.75 -9.42 0.93
N THR A 421 18.82 -10.18 0.75
CA THR A 421 18.85 -11.65 0.85
C THR A 421 19.91 -12.10 1.85
N ASP A 422 19.56 -13.04 2.72
CA ASP A 422 20.48 -13.71 3.62
C ASP A 422 21.49 -14.56 2.81
N PRO A 423 22.81 -14.30 2.89
CA PRO A 423 23.80 -14.99 2.07
C PRO A 423 24.08 -16.44 2.50
N VAL A 424 23.62 -16.87 3.68
CA VAL A 424 23.85 -18.21 4.24
C VAL A 424 22.71 -19.16 3.88
N ASN A 425 21.46 -18.71 4.00
CA ASN A 425 20.27 -19.55 3.80
C ASN A 425 19.37 -19.10 2.63
N GLY A 426 19.58 -17.91 2.07
CA GLY A 426 18.79 -17.41 0.93
C GLY A 426 17.36 -16.98 1.26
N LYS A 427 17.03 -16.75 2.54
CA LYS A 427 15.78 -16.07 2.93
C LYS A 427 15.84 -14.59 2.57
N LEU A 428 14.70 -14.00 2.24
CA LEU A 428 14.61 -12.56 2.03
C LEU A 428 14.50 -11.83 3.38
N PHE A 429 15.12 -10.66 3.46
CA PHE A 429 14.86 -9.68 4.49
C PHE A 429 13.65 -8.80 4.10
N ARG A 430 12.95 -8.25 5.10
CA ARG A 430 11.83 -7.30 4.91
C ARG A 430 12.31 -5.98 4.32
N TYR A 431 13.42 -5.46 4.82
CA TYR A 431 14.13 -4.31 4.27
C TYR A 431 15.61 -4.36 4.63
N THR A 432 16.39 -3.52 3.97
CA THR A 432 17.67 -3.01 4.49
C THR A 432 17.57 -1.52 4.81
N CYS A 433 18.33 -1.06 5.81
CA CYS A 433 18.48 0.36 6.12
C CYS A 433 19.93 0.62 6.56
N GLY A 434 20.65 1.49 5.83
CA GLY A 434 22.11 1.57 5.96
C GLY A 434 22.78 0.27 5.52
N SER A 435 23.73 -0.23 6.30
CA SER A 435 24.51 -1.45 6.02
C SER A 435 24.07 -2.71 6.77
N GLU A 436 23.39 -2.59 7.92
CA GLU A 436 23.38 -3.65 8.95
C GLU A 436 22.01 -3.98 9.56
N ALA A 437 20.97 -3.17 9.34
CA ALA A 437 19.64 -3.43 9.93
C ALA A 437 18.76 -4.28 9.01
N TYR A 438 18.43 -5.50 9.44
CA TYR A 438 17.54 -6.44 8.73
C TYR A 438 16.48 -7.05 9.66
N LEU A 439 15.29 -7.30 9.10
CA LEU A 439 14.21 -8.09 9.70
C LEU A 439 13.88 -9.26 8.76
N PRO A 440 13.41 -10.42 9.25
CA PRO A 440 12.93 -11.51 8.39
C PRO A 440 11.79 -11.06 7.46
N GLY A 441 11.84 -11.46 6.19
CA GLY A 441 10.80 -11.13 5.20
C GLY A 441 9.47 -11.85 5.48
N TYR A 442 8.36 -11.13 5.28
CA TYR A 442 7.02 -11.71 5.31
C TYR A 442 6.66 -12.32 3.95
N LEU A 443 5.57 -13.09 3.87
CA LEU A 443 5.04 -13.64 2.61
C LEU A 443 4.95 -12.59 1.49
N SER A 444 4.62 -11.34 1.81
CA SER A 444 4.57 -10.23 0.84
C SER A 444 5.90 -9.98 0.13
N ASP A 445 7.02 -10.09 0.85
CA ASP A 445 8.34 -9.79 0.31
C ASP A 445 8.76 -10.87 -0.70
N TYR A 446 8.50 -12.15 -0.38
CA TYR A 446 8.66 -13.26 -1.32
C TYR A 446 7.67 -13.21 -2.49
N ALA A 447 6.39 -12.96 -2.24
CA ALA A 447 5.35 -12.96 -3.26
C ALA A 447 5.61 -11.90 -4.34
N TYR A 448 5.98 -10.67 -3.97
CA TYR A 448 6.36 -9.66 -4.94
C TYR A 448 7.72 -9.93 -5.59
N PHE A 449 8.68 -10.58 -4.92
CA PHE A 449 9.96 -10.95 -5.54
C PHE A 449 9.80 -12.07 -6.59
N ILE A 450 8.87 -13.00 -6.39
CA ILE A 450 8.47 -13.98 -7.40
C ILE A 450 7.72 -13.29 -8.55
N GLU A 451 6.77 -12.36 -8.27
CA GLU A 451 6.09 -11.56 -9.31
C GLU A 451 7.11 -10.78 -10.18
N ALA A 452 8.12 -10.16 -9.54
CA ALA A 452 9.22 -9.46 -10.20
C ALA A 452 10.08 -10.39 -11.08
N SER A 453 10.44 -11.57 -10.57
CA SER A 453 11.24 -12.57 -11.30
C SER A 453 10.49 -13.08 -12.55
N LEU A 454 9.20 -13.39 -12.40
CA LEU A 454 8.34 -13.84 -13.49
C LEU A 454 8.13 -12.76 -14.56
N GLU A 455 7.93 -11.50 -14.16
CA GLU A 455 7.73 -10.42 -15.12
C GLU A 455 9.03 -9.97 -15.82
N LEU A 456 10.19 -10.13 -15.18
CA LEU A 456 11.50 -10.02 -15.87
C LEU A 456 11.69 -11.15 -16.90
N HIS A 457 11.37 -12.40 -16.56
CA HIS A 457 11.41 -13.51 -17.52
C HIS A 457 10.50 -13.22 -18.73
N LYS A 458 9.26 -12.78 -18.51
CA LYS A 458 8.30 -12.44 -19.58
C LYS A 458 8.70 -11.23 -20.44
N THR A 459 9.59 -10.35 -19.95
CA THR A 459 10.10 -9.19 -20.72
C THR A 459 11.40 -9.50 -21.46
N LEU A 460 12.21 -10.44 -20.97
CA LEU A 460 13.58 -10.67 -21.44
C LEU A 460 13.83 -12.08 -22.02
N HIS A 461 12.89 -13.01 -21.84
CA HIS A 461 12.97 -14.41 -22.26
C HIS A 461 14.26 -15.12 -21.81
N LYS A 462 14.76 -14.77 -20.62
CA LYS A 462 15.94 -15.38 -20.00
C LYS A 462 15.57 -16.34 -18.89
N GLU A 463 16.21 -17.51 -18.89
CA GLU A 463 15.98 -18.58 -17.93
C GLU A 463 16.44 -18.26 -16.51
N GLU A 464 17.40 -17.34 -16.34
CA GLU A 464 17.94 -16.95 -15.04
C GLU A 464 16.86 -16.42 -14.08
N TYR A 465 15.89 -15.65 -14.58
CA TYR A 465 14.79 -15.13 -13.74
C TYR A 465 13.71 -16.17 -13.45
N LEU A 466 13.46 -17.12 -14.35
CA LEU A 466 12.54 -18.25 -14.09
C LEU A 466 13.13 -19.22 -13.06
N SER A 467 14.43 -19.47 -13.13
CA SER A 467 15.16 -20.23 -12.12
C SER A 467 15.08 -19.59 -10.72
N VAL A 468 15.17 -18.26 -10.63
CA VAL A 468 14.98 -17.53 -9.36
C VAL A 468 13.52 -17.56 -8.89
N ALA A 469 12.55 -17.35 -9.80
CA ALA A 469 11.11 -17.46 -9.49
C ALA A 469 10.75 -18.83 -8.92
N LYS A 470 11.28 -19.91 -9.52
CA LYS A 470 11.11 -21.29 -9.06
C LYS A 470 11.71 -21.50 -7.67
N ARG A 471 12.99 -21.17 -7.48
CA ARG A 471 13.68 -21.30 -6.18
C ARG A 471 12.89 -20.65 -5.03
N TYR A 472 12.40 -19.44 -5.23
CA TYR A 472 11.63 -18.74 -4.19
C TYR A 472 10.20 -19.24 -4.06
N THR A 473 9.58 -19.76 -5.13
CA THR A 473 8.28 -20.46 -5.03
C THR A 473 8.42 -21.73 -4.18
N ASP A 474 9.43 -22.56 -4.44
CA ASP A 474 9.70 -23.79 -3.68
C ASP A 474 10.01 -23.49 -2.20
N LEU A 475 10.75 -22.41 -1.93
CA LEU A 475 10.98 -21.91 -0.57
C LEU A 475 9.68 -21.44 0.11
N VAL A 476 8.79 -20.73 -0.60
CA VAL A 476 7.50 -20.27 -0.05
C VAL A 476 6.53 -21.43 0.20
N MET A 477 6.52 -22.44 -0.68
CA MET A 477 5.81 -23.71 -0.49
C MET A 477 6.30 -24.47 0.75
N THR A 478 7.56 -24.26 1.16
CA THR A 478 8.13 -24.88 2.36
C THR A 478 7.89 -24.07 3.64
N LEU A 479 8.06 -22.74 3.58
CA LEU A 479 8.09 -21.87 4.78
C LEU A 479 6.74 -21.27 5.17
N PHE A 480 5.77 -21.19 4.25
CA PHE A 480 4.50 -20.48 4.46
C PHE A 480 3.24 -21.26 4.06
N TYR A 481 3.31 -22.26 3.18
CA TYR A 481 2.11 -22.94 2.67
C TYR A 481 1.41 -23.80 3.74
N LYS A 482 0.08 -23.70 3.77
CA LYS A 482 -0.79 -24.36 4.74
C LYS A 482 -1.67 -25.39 4.04
N PRO A 483 -1.26 -26.67 3.94
CA PRO A 483 -1.97 -27.67 3.13
C PRO A 483 -3.42 -27.90 3.57
N GLU A 484 -3.75 -27.67 4.84
CA GLU A 484 -5.08 -27.89 5.41
C GLU A 484 -6.16 -26.96 4.82
N ASN A 485 -5.80 -25.74 4.43
CA ASN A 485 -6.70 -24.78 3.77
C ASN A 485 -6.23 -24.38 2.36
N GLY A 486 -4.98 -24.63 1.98
CA GLY A 486 -4.41 -24.26 0.67
C GLY A 486 -3.98 -22.81 0.55
N MET A 487 -3.98 -22.04 1.65
CA MET A 487 -3.48 -20.67 1.68
C MET A 487 -2.02 -20.64 2.13
N PHE A 488 -1.38 -19.49 2.07
CA PHE A 488 -0.07 -19.24 2.67
C PHE A 488 -0.23 -18.39 3.92
N SER A 489 0.50 -18.72 4.98
CA SER A 489 0.56 -17.87 6.16
C SER A 489 1.36 -16.59 5.88
N LYS A 490 0.98 -15.47 6.49
CA LYS A 490 1.68 -14.18 6.35
C LYS A 490 3.12 -14.22 6.86
N SER A 491 3.35 -14.94 7.94
CA SER A 491 4.63 -15.07 8.65
C SER A 491 5.06 -16.54 8.63
N GLU A 492 6.38 -16.80 8.64
CA GLU A 492 6.93 -18.16 8.54
C GLU A 492 6.32 -19.10 9.60
N LEU A 493 6.08 -20.35 9.18
CA LEU A 493 5.47 -21.37 10.04
C LEU A 493 6.38 -21.68 11.24
N GLY A 494 5.77 -21.97 12.39
CA GLY A 494 6.51 -22.18 13.65
C GLY A 494 7.06 -20.92 14.33
N LEU A 495 7.18 -19.77 13.65
CA LEU A 495 7.55 -18.52 14.33
C LEU A 495 6.43 -18.02 15.24
N ASN A 496 6.79 -17.69 16.50
CA ASN A 496 5.93 -17.01 17.46
C ASN A 496 5.81 -15.51 17.11
N GLN A 497 4.66 -14.91 17.44
CA GLN A 497 4.47 -13.46 17.36
C GLN A 497 4.77 -12.78 18.71
N GLU A 498 5.39 -11.60 18.65
CA GLU A 498 5.78 -10.79 19.80
C GLU A 498 4.61 -9.94 20.32
N THR A 499 3.99 -9.16 19.45
CA THR A 499 3.00 -8.13 19.83
C THR A 499 1.64 -8.73 20.23
N PHE A 500 1.22 -9.80 19.56
CA PHE A 500 -0.08 -10.47 19.76
C PHE A 500 0.10 -11.99 19.86
N PRO A 501 -0.80 -12.73 20.53
CA PRO A 501 -0.68 -14.18 20.70
C PRO A 501 -1.19 -14.99 19.49
N PHE A 502 -1.60 -14.34 18.39
CA PHE A 502 -2.17 -14.97 17.19
C PHE A 502 -1.72 -14.28 15.90
N LYS A 503 -1.91 -14.96 14.76
CA LYS A 503 -1.53 -14.48 13.41
C LYS A 503 -2.75 -14.00 12.61
N ARG A 504 -2.56 -12.99 11.75
CA ARG A 504 -3.59 -12.42 10.86
C ARG A 504 -3.20 -12.59 9.40
N GLU A 505 -4.03 -13.28 8.61
CA GLU A 505 -3.65 -13.68 7.25
C GLU A 505 -3.79 -12.60 6.17
N SER A 506 -2.85 -12.57 5.24
CA SER A 506 -2.86 -11.61 4.12
C SER A 506 -3.72 -12.14 2.96
N ASN A 507 -5.04 -12.09 3.15
CA ASN A 507 -6.05 -12.52 2.16
C ASN A 507 -6.92 -11.36 1.62
N THR A 508 -7.27 -10.37 2.45
CA THR A 508 -8.01 -9.17 2.01
C THR A 508 -7.09 -8.19 1.29
N ASP A 509 -7.48 -7.70 0.12
CA ASP A 509 -6.84 -6.57 -0.54
C ASP A 509 -7.34 -5.28 0.13
N ILE A 510 -6.44 -4.36 0.48
CA ILE A 510 -6.81 -3.11 1.18
C ILE A 510 -6.33 -1.92 0.35
N VAL A 511 -5.31 -1.19 0.80
CA VAL A 511 -4.61 -0.17 -0.01
C VAL A 511 -3.76 -0.82 -1.11
N ARG A 512 -3.37 -2.09 -0.91
CA ARG A 512 -2.56 -2.90 -1.81
C ARG A 512 -3.11 -4.33 -1.96
N PRO A 513 -2.72 -5.07 -3.01
CA PRO A 513 -2.98 -6.50 -3.12
C PRO A 513 -2.48 -7.28 -1.91
N SER A 514 -3.28 -8.24 -1.48
CA SER A 514 -2.95 -9.25 -0.48
C SER A 514 -1.85 -10.18 -0.98
N ALA A 515 -0.96 -10.62 -0.08
CA ALA A 515 0.16 -11.47 -0.46
C ALA A 515 -0.30 -12.84 -1.00
N ASN A 516 -1.42 -13.37 -0.51
CA ASN A 516 -2.03 -14.59 -1.07
C ASN A 516 -2.57 -14.38 -2.49
N SER A 517 -3.18 -13.22 -2.82
CA SER A 517 -3.61 -12.96 -4.21
C SER A 517 -2.40 -12.92 -5.16
N ILE A 518 -1.30 -12.29 -4.76
CA ILE A 518 -0.07 -12.24 -5.55
C ILE A 518 0.48 -13.66 -5.74
N MET A 519 0.55 -14.48 -4.67
CA MET A 519 0.94 -15.88 -4.79
C MET A 519 0.03 -16.71 -5.71
N ALA A 520 -1.30 -16.54 -5.67
CA ALA A 520 -2.19 -17.22 -6.61
C ALA A 520 -1.89 -16.85 -8.07
N GLY A 521 -1.57 -15.58 -8.33
CA GLY A 521 -1.11 -15.12 -9.65
C GLY A 521 0.26 -15.64 -10.06
N ASN A 522 1.19 -15.78 -9.11
CA ASN A 522 2.51 -16.36 -9.33
C ASN A 522 2.39 -17.85 -9.66
N LEU A 523 1.55 -18.59 -8.94
CA LEU A 523 1.31 -20.02 -9.14
C LEU A 523 0.67 -20.31 -10.51
N ILE A 524 -0.29 -19.47 -10.95
CA ILE A 524 -0.82 -19.53 -12.32
C ILE A 524 0.33 -19.35 -13.33
N SER A 525 1.16 -18.31 -13.19
CA SER A 525 2.28 -18.09 -14.11
C SER A 525 3.47 -19.05 -13.96
N MET A 526 3.59 -19.77 -12.84
CA MET A 526 4.50 -20.90 -12.71
C MET A 526 3.98 -22.12 -13.47
N TYR A 527 2.67 -22.37 -13.48
CA TYR A 527 2.07 -23.38 -14.35
C TYR A 527 2.24 -23.02 -15.84
N GLU A 528 1.90 -21.78 -16.24
CA GLU A 528 2.07 -21.25 -17.62
C GLU A 528 3.49 -21.41 -18.19
N LEU A 529 4.51 -21.54 -17.34
CA LEU A 529 5.93 -21.60 -17.72
C LEU A 529 6.62 -22.94 -17.40
N THR A 530 5.95 -23.89 -16.75
CA THR A 530 6.57 -25.17 -16.34
C THR A 530 5.68 -26.41 -16.47
N ASP A 531 4.42 -26.26 -16.89
CA ASP A 531 3.38 -27.30 -17.00
C ASP A 531 3.09 -28.11 -15.72
N ASN A 532 3.73 -27.78 -14.59
CA ASN A 532 3.55 -28.48 -13.33
C ASN A 532 2.17 -28.17 -12.71
N SER A 533 1.23 -29.11 -12.83
CA SER A 533 -0.15 -28.95 -12.38
C SER A 533 -0.27 -28.59 -10.89
N SER A 534 0.68 -29.00 -10.04
CA SER A 534 0.60 -28.75 -8.60
C SER A 534 0.54 -27.26 -8.25
N PHE A 535 1.09 -26.38 -9.10
CA PHE A 535 0.95 -24.94 -8.95
C PHE A 535 -0.46 -24.46 -9.33
N LEU A 536 -1.03 -24.98 -10.41
CA LEU A 536 -2.41 -24.67 -10.82
C LEU A 536 -3.42 -25.18 -9.80
N ASP A 537 -3.23 -26.38 -9.25
CA ASP A 537 -4.10 -26.98 -8.23
C ASP A 537 -4.12 -26.14 -6.95
N ALA A 538 -2.93 -25.67 -6.51
CA ALA A 538 -2.81 -24.74 -5.39
C ALA A 538 -3.50 -23.39 -5.68
N ALA A 539 -3.31 -22.81 -6.87
CA ALA A 539 -3.97 -21.58 -7.27
C ALA A 539 -5.50 -21.71 -7.37
N LYS A 540 -6.01 -22.80 -7.98
CA LYS A 540 -7.44 -23.10 -8.05
C LYS A 540 -8.02 -23.26 -6.63
N LYS A 541 -7.33 -23.93 -5.71
CA LYS A 541 -7.73 -24.03 -4.29
C LYS A 541 -7.79 -22.65 -3.60
N GLN A 542 -6.77 -21.80 -3.77
CA GLN A 542 -6.79 -20.42 -3.24
C GLN A 542 -7.93 -19.57 -3.81
N ILE A 543 -8.27 -19.74 -5.09
CA ILE A 543 -9.32 -18.96 -5.75
C ILE A 543 -10.71 -19.43 -5.32
N SER A 544 -10.99 -20.74 -5.28
CA SER A 544 -12.26 -21.29 -4.79
C SER A 544 -12.56 -20.90 -3.33
N ASN A 545 -11.51 -20.77 -2.52
CA ASN A 545 -11.56 -20.26 -1.15
C ASN A 545 -12.05 -18.80 -1.05
N ILE A 546 -11.77 -17.97 -2.07
CA ILE A 546 -12.04 -16.52 -2.06
C ILE A 546 -13.32 -16.15 -2.82
N ALA A 547 -13.58 -16.81 -3.96
CA ALA A 547 -14.67 -16.52 -4.88
C ALA A 547 -16.07 -16.31 -4.23
N PRO A 548 -16.46 -17.04 -3.16
CA PRO A 548 -17.74 -16.82 -2.48
C PRO A 548 -17.95 -15.42 -1.88
N ASN A 549 -16.87 -14.71 -1.55
CA ASN A 549 -16.92 -13.37 -0.96
C ASN A 549 -16.73 -12.25 -1.99
N LEU A 550 -16.47 -12.58 -3.27
CA LEU A 550 -16.08 -11.62 -4.29
C LEU A 550 -17.16 -10.56 -4.56
N LEU A 551 -18.43 -10.96 -4.63
CA LEU A 551 -19.54 -10.06 -4.95
C LEU A 551 -19.92 -9.13 -3.77
N SER A 552 -19.53 -9.47 -2.54
CA SER A 552 -19.83 -8.73 -1.32
C SER A 552 -18.65 -7.90 -0.78
N SER A 553 -17.42 -8.12 -1.26
CA SER A 553 -16.23 -7.40 -0.80
C SER A 553 -16.08 -5.97 -1.31
N GLY A 554 -16.85 -5.57 -2.33
CA GLY A 554 -16.58 -4.34 -3.08
C GLY A 554 -15.13 -4.32 -3.57
N PRO A 555 -14.35 -3.25 -3.34
CA PRO A 555 -12.95 -3.16 -3.81
C PRO A 555 -11.98 -4.14 -3.11
N LEU A 556 -12.36 -4.75 -1.98
CA LEU A 556 -11.44 -5.45 -1.07
C LEU A 556 -10.94 -6.83 -1.53
N LEU A 557 -11.33 -7.29 -2.72
CA LEU A 557 -10.81 -8.50 -3.37
C LEU A 557 -10.48 -8.27 -4.86
N SER A 558 -10.14 -7.04 -5.24
CA SER A 558 -9.88 -6.70 -6.66
C SER A 558 -8.71 -7.48 -7.27
N SER A 559 -7.61 -7.69 -6.53
CA SER A 559 -6.48 -8.48 -7.03
C SER A 559 -6.89 -9.94 -7.28
N TRP A 560 -7.76 -10.49 -6.43
CA TRP A 560 -8.35 -11.80 -6.64
C TRP A 560 -9.26 -11.87 -7.87
N ALA A 561 -10.08 -10.85 -8.14
CA ALA A 561 -10.82 -10.76 -9.40
C ALA A 561 -9.88 -10.77 -10.63
N HIS A 562 -8.74 -10.08 -10.56
CA HIS A 562 -7.70 -10.15 -11.61
C HIS A 562 -7.04 -11.55 -11.70
N LYS A 563 -6.85 -12.29 -10.60
CA LYS A 563 -6.33 -13.67 -10.67
C LYS A 563 -7.39 -14.66 -11.19
N ILE A 564 -8.67 -14.45 -10.89
CA ILE A 564 -9.80 -15.16 -11.51
C ILE A 564 -9.84 -14.90 -13.03
N LEU A 565 -9.65 -13.64 -13.45
CA LEU A 565 -9.56 -13.27 -14.87
C LEU A 565 -8.44 -14.01 -15.59
N LYS A 566 -7.25 -14.10 -14.97
CA LYS A 566 -6.14 -14.92 -15.50
C LYS A 566 -6.50 -16.40 -15.62
N LEU A 567 -7.16 -16.97 -14.60
CA LEU A 567 -7.57 -18.37 -14.60
C LEU A 567 -8.54 -18.70 -15.74
N ILE A 568 -9.54 -17.84 -15.95
CA ILE A 568 -10.52 -17.98 -17.04
C ILE A 568 -9.84 -17.86 -18.40
N TYR A 569 -8.86 -16.95 -18.56
CA TYR A 569 -8.08 -16.88 -19.80
C TYR A 569 -7.27 -18.14 -20.05
N LEU A 570 -6.58 -18.67 -19.03
CA LEU A 570 -5.80 -19.92 -19.14
C LEU A 570 -6.67 -21.10 -19.56
N ASP A 571 -7.83 -21.30 -18.91
CA ASP A 571 -8.75 -22.37 -19.26
C ASP A 571 -9.37 -22.16 -20.67
N SER A 572 -9.47 -20.91 -21.17
CA SER A 572 -9.96 -20.59 -22.54
C SER A 572 -8.93 -20.75 -23.67
N ILE A 573 -7.66 -20.97 -23.35
CA ILE A 573 -6.56 -21.16 -24.33
C ILE A 573 -6.33 -22.65 -24.62
N LYS A 574 -6.80 -23.54 -23.74
CA LYS A 574 -6.75 -24.98 -23.98
C LYS A 574 -7.74 -25.37 -25.08
N PRO A 575 -7.37 -26.28 -26.01
CA PRO A 575 -8.35 -26.99 -26.81
C PRO A 575 -9.33 -27.74 -25.89
N GLU A 576 -10.57 -27.90 -26.33
CA GLU A 576 -11.46 -28.90 -25.74
C GLU A 576 -10.88 -30.29 -26.07
N GLU A 577 -10.61 -31.09 -25.03
CA GLU A 577 -10.16 -32.49 -25.19
C GLU A 577 -11.40 -33.38 -25.39
N ASP A 578 -11.75 -33.61 -26.67
CA ASP A 578 -12.75 -34.59 -27.15
C ASP A 578 -12.31 -36.06 -26.94
#